data_AF-A0A257B6V0-F1
#
_entry.id   AF-A0A257B6V0-F1
#
_cell.length_a   1.000
_cell.length_b   1.000
_cell.length_c   1.000
_cell.angle_alpha   90.00
_cell.angle_beta   90.00
_cell.angle_gamma   90.00
#
_symmetry.space_group_name_H-M   'P 1'
#
loop_
_entity.id
_entity.type
_entity.pdbx_description
1 polymer ?
#
loop_
_entity_poly.entity_id
_entity_poly.type
_entity_poly.pdbx_seq_one_letter_code
_entity_poly.pdbx_strand_id
1 'polypeptide(L)'
;MRSASIHRRLLAASFFLCALLGLTCLPVAAKGRPAAPTAVSTSGLTPHFRNWLAANGYGGFDFARTDLAGGSYGGRQSDADTVVNQPVIFIHGNSDKAIGTGVPGQSGWNASIQYFLSQGYKPSELYATTWGPANALFSSQQYHSRENLTRLRAFIQAVRDYTGAAKVDIIAHSMGVTLARKAIKGGPASDALAGGSYNLGPSLTSMVDTFVGIAGGNQGLAACYLSGPTTPTCGNTNGFYPGYLLGGFGPYGVSAFLTELNSSSGYEGAYRYSIWSSADEVIGYGCLVYGRNTCRIPGQTGERGFSAAPYGHFGCKDLTGYWQWRMVKFHATS
;
A
#
# COMPACT_ATOMS: atom_id res chain seq x y z
N MET A 1 35.87 41.49 4.84
CA MET A 1 36.59 40.98 3.66
C MET A 1 35.67 40.06 2.87
N ARG A 2 35.45 40.42 1.59
CA ARG A 2 34.92 39.63 0.45
C ARG A 2 33.85 38.55 0.68
N SER A 3 32.58 38.89 0.42
CA SER A 3 31.70 38.19 -0.55
C SER A 3 30.24 38.67 -0.45
N ALA A 4 29.98 39.96 -0.72
CA ALA A 4 28.62 40.51 -0.81
C ALA A 4 28.40 41.35 -2.09
N SER A 5 29.34 41.27 -3.05
CA SER A 5 29.44 42.19 -4.19
C SER A 5 28.98 41.61 -5.53
N ILE A 6 28.51 40.36 -5.59
CA ILE A 6 28.21 39.69 -6.88
C ILE A 6 26.70 39.65 -7.20
N HIS A 7 25.81 39.75 -6.21
CA HIS A 7 24.35 39.76 -6.47
C HIS A 7 23.73 41.14 -6.77
N ARG A 8 24.47 42.24 -6.60
CA ARG A 8 23.98 43.60 -6.93
C ARG A 8 24.29 44.06 -8.36
N ARG A 9 25.02 43.28 -9.16
CA ARG A 9 25.42 43.66 -10.53
C ARG A 9 24.67 42.93 -11.67
N LEU A 10 23.83 41.96 -11.36
CA LEU A 10 23.01 41.25 -12.37
C LEU A 10 21.55 41.74 -12.47
N LEU A 11 21.07 42.53 -11.51
CA LEU A 11 19.74 43.15 -11.55
C LEU A 11 19.70 44.50 -12.27
N ALA A 12 20.86 45.12 -12.52
CA ALA A 12 20.95 46.42 -13.18
C ALA A 12 21.05 46.33 -14.72
N ALA A 13 21.26 45.13 -15.28
CA ALA A 13 21.40 44.94 -16.73
C ALA A 13 20.08 44.64 -17.46
N SER A 14 18.99 44.33 -16.74
CA SER A 14 17.68 44.03 -17.36
C SER A 14 16.71 45.21 -17.37
N PHE A 15 17.12 46.40 -16.92
CA PHE A 15 16.26 47.58 -16.88
C PHE A 15 16.52 48.60 -18.00
N PHE A 16 17.45 48.32 -18.91
CA PHE A 16 17.81 49.23 -20.02
C PHE A 16 17.44 48.68 -21.41
N LEU A 17 16.39 47.86 -21.49
CA LEU A 17 15.87 47.39 -22.79
C LEU A 17 14.34 47.20 -22.81
N CYS A 18 13.59 48.08 -22.14
CA CYS A 18 12.12 48.01 -22.13
C CYS A 18 11.44 49.39 -22.22
N ALA A 19 12.04 50.35 -22.94
CA ALA A 19 11.50 51.70 -23.10
C ALA A 19 11.22 52.08 -24.57
N LEU A 20 10.84 51.12 -25.43
CA LEU A 20 10.53 51.41 -26.84
C LEU A 20 9.21 50.82 -27.37
N LEU A 21 8.42 50.13 -26.54
CA LEU A 21 7.09 49.64 -26.91
C LEU A 21 6.18 49.82 -25.70
N GLY A 22 5.24 50.78 -25.77
CA GLY A 22 4.35 51.16 -24.68
C GLY A 22 3.35 50.07 -24.28
N LEU A 23 3.82 48.97 -23.70
CA LEU A 23 2.97 47.97 -23.04
C LEU A 23 3.09 48.11 -21.53
N THR A 24 1.95 48.36 -20.88
CA THR A 24 1.79 48.31 -19.43
C THR A 24 1.98 46.88 -18.94
N CYS A 25 3.08 46.61 -18.22
CA CYS A 25 3.24 45.38 -17.45
C CYS A 25 2.35 45.43 -16.21
N LEU A 26 1.23 44.70 -16.23
CA LEU A 26 0.49 44.37 -15.01
C LEU A 26 1.33 43.41 -14.15
N PRO A 27 1.36 43.57 -12.82
CA PRO A 27 2.09 42.66 -11.96
C PRO A 27 1.43 41.28 -12.01
N VAL A 28 2.19 40.28 -12.45
CA VAL A 28 1.79 38.88 -12.34
C VAL A 28 1.67 38.56 -10.85
N ALA A 29 0.45 38.23 -10.41
CA ALA A 29 0.20 37.76 -9.06
C ALA A 29 1.12 36.55 -8.77
N ALA A 30 1.97 36.68 -7.77
CA ALA A 30 2.79 35.58 -7.29
C ALA A 30 1.85 34.44 -6.86
N LYS A 31 1.78 33.38 -7.68
CA LYS A 31 1.14 32.12 -7.30
C LYS A 31 1.79 31.69 -5.98
N GLY A 32 1.02 31.70 -4.89
CA GLY A 32 1.49 31.32 -3.57
C GLY A 32 2.20 29.97 -3.65
N ARG A 33 3.36 29.85 -2.99
CA ARG A 33 4.01 28.55 -2.79
C ARG A 33 2.96 27.59 -2.22
N PRO A 34 2.83 26.36 -2.75
CA PRO A 34 1.99 25.37 -2.10
C PRO A 34 2.42 25.26 -0.64
N ALA A 35 1.44 25.26 0.28
CA ALA A 35 1.69 25.06 1.69
C ALA A 35 2.55 23.80 1.87
N ALA A 36 3.52 23.85 2.79
CA ALA A 36 4.30 22.66 3.12
C ALA A 36 3.33 21.50 3.44
N PRO A 37 3.59 20.27 2.97
CA PRO A 37 2.71 19.14 3.25
C PRO A 37 2.49 19.03 4.74
N THR A 38 1.23 19.06 5.19
CA THR A 38 0.92 18.81 6.59
C THR A 38 1.46 17.43 6.96
N ALA A 39 2.24 17.36 8.04
CA ALA A 39 2.76 16.08 8.53
C ALA A 39 1.60 15.12 8.80
N VAL A 40 1.77 13.85 8.40
CA VAL A 40 0.76 12.82 8.67
C VAL A 40 0.65 12.61 10.17
N SER A 41 -0.57 12.67 10.70
CA SER A 41 -0.81 12.40 12.12
C SER A 41 -0.36 10.99 12.49
N THR A 42 0.37 10.89 13.60
CA THR A 42 0.78 9.61 14.21
C THR A 42 -0.13 9.19 15.36
N SER A 43 -1.25 9.90 15.59
CA SER A 43 -2.15 9.66 16.73
C SER A 43 -3.02 8.39 16.60
N GLY A 44 -2.95 7.68 15.47
CA GLY A 44 -3.71 6.46 15.25
C GLY A 44 -5.13 6.68 14.73
N LEU A 45 -5.96 5.66 14.84
CA LEU A 45 -7.41 5.75 14.63
C LEU A 45 -8.01 6.80 15.59
N THR A 46 -8.90 7.64 15.05
CA THR A 46 -9.62 8.65 15.83
C THR A 46 -10.46 8.02 16.96
N PRO A 47 -10.68 8.74 18.08
CA PRO A 47 -11.57 8.27 19.15
C PRO A 47 -12.97 7.90 18.62
N HIS A 48 -13.51 8.67 17.67
CA HIS A 48 -14.79 8.39 17.05
C HIS A 48 -14.82 7.02 16.38
N PHE A 49 -13.81 6.70 15.55
CA PHE A 49 -13.79 5.41 14.88
C PHE A 49 -13.55 4.27 15.88
N ARG A 50 -12.68 4.46 16.87
CA ARG A 50 -12.48 3.45 17.94
C ARG A 50 -13.75 3.16 18.72
N ASN A 51 -14.52 4.18 19.08
CA ASN A 51 -15.80 4.02 19.76
C ASN A 51 -16.82 3.28 18.89
N TRP A 52 -16.89 3.63 17.60
CA TRP A 52 -17.74 2.93 16.65
C TRP A 52 -17.34 1.45 16.49
N LEU A 53 -16.04 1.15 16.39
CA LEU A 53 -15.54 -0.23 16.30
C LEU A 53 -15.94 -1.06 17.52
N ALA A 54 -15.79 -0.50 18.72
CA ALA A 54 -16.22 -1.15 19.96
C ALA A 54 -17.74 -1.42 19.97
N ALA A 55 -18.54 -0.44 19.53
CA ALA A 55 -20.00 -0.56 19.49
C ALA A 55 -20.52 -1.53 18.40
N ASN A 56 -19.73 -1.83 17.36
CA ASN A 56 -20.15 -2.61 16.19
C ASN A 56 -19.45 -3.97 16.08
N GLY A 57 -18.97 -4.53 17.19
CA GLY A 57 -18.44 -5.89 17.24
C GLY A 57 -17.01 -6.06 16.71
N TYR A 58 -16.30 -4.95 16.44
CA TYR A 58 -14.92 -4.96 15.96
C TYR A 58 -13.88 -4.75 17.08
N GLY A 59 -14.29 -4.61 18.34
CA GLY A 59 -13.41 -4.32 19.46
C GLY A 59 -12.29 -5.35 19.70
N GLY A 60 -12.49 -6.61 19.31
CA GLY A 60 -11.51 -7.69 19.52
C GLY A 60 -10.34 -7.73 18.53
N PHE A 61 -10.32 -6.90 17.48
CA PHE A 61 -9.30 -6.99 16.43
C PHE A 61 -8.06 -6.10 16.66
N ASP A 62 -8.13 -5.17 17.61
CA ASP A 62 -7.09 -4.19 17.92
C ASP A 62 -6.53 -3.46 16.68
N PHE A 63 -7.42 -2.86 15.88
CA PHE A 63 -7.00 -2.08 14.71
C PHE A 63 -6.24 -0.80 15.07
N ALA A 64 -6.41 -0.30 16.31
CA ALA A 64 -5.76 0.91 16.77
C ALA A 64 -4.25 0.72 16.94
N ARG A 65 -3.81 -0.49 17.33
CA ARG A 65 -2.39 -0.82 17.52
C ARG A 65 -1.69 0.21 18.39
N THR A 66 -2.28 0.48 19.56
CA THR A 66 -1.76 1.47 20.51
C THR A 66 -0.42 1.05 21.13
N ASP A 67 -0.03 -0.22 20.95
CA ASP A 67 1.30 -0.75 21.26
C ASP A 67 2.39 -0.20 20.34
N LEU A 68 2.04 0.34 19.16
CA LEU A 68 2.98 0.87 18.17
C LEU A 68 2.79 2.38 17.94
N ALA A 69 3.89 3.13 17.98
CA ALA A 69 3.92 4.49 17.46
C ALA A 69 3.67 4.48 15.94
N GLY A 70 2.60 5.16 15.51
CA GLY A 70 2.13 5.12 14.11
C GLY A 70 1.47 3.79 13.72
N GLY A 71 0.92 3.05 14.69
CA GLY A 71 0.31 1.73 14.48
C GLY A 71 -0.93 1.74 13.59
N SER A 72 -1.60 2.88 13.44
CA SER A 72 -2.82 3.02 12.63
C SER A 72 -3.02 4.45 12.13
N TYR A 73 -4.02 4.65 11.28
CA TYR A 73 -4.44 5.96 10.78
C TYR A 73 -5.90 5.91 10.31
N GLY A 74 -6.64 6.99 10.57
CA GLY A 74 -7.93 7.25 9.92
C GLY A 74 -9.13 7.39 10.86
N GLY A 75 -10.26 7.74 10.24
CA GLY A 75 -11.55 7.93 10.89
C GLY A 75 -11.96 9.40 11.01
N ARG A 76 -13.24 9.63 11.29
CA ARG A 76 -13.81 10.95 11.49
C ARG A 76 -13.36 11.54 12.83
N GLN A 77 -13.16 12.85 12.91
CA GLN A 77 -13.01 13.56 14.18
C GLN A 77 -14.37 13.68 14.89
N SER A 78 -15.45 13.84 14.13
CA SER A 78 -16.82 13.96 14.62
C SER A 78 -17.84 13.52 13.57
N ASP A 79 -19.11 13.39 13.93
CA ASP A 79 -20.20 13.11 12.98
C ASP A 79 -20.34 14.17 11.87
N ALA A 80 -19.80 15.38 12.07
CA ALA A 80 -19.82 16.44 11.06
C ALA A 80 -18.82 16.18 9.90
N ASP A 81 -17.88 15.25 10.04
CA ASP A 81 -16.91 14.94 8.99
C ASP A 81 -17.54 14.11 7.88
N THR A 82 -17.78 14.77 6.75
CA THR A 82 -18.35 14.13 5.57
C THR A 82 -17.30 13.37 4.76
N VAL A 83 -17.62 12.12 4.43
CA VAL A 83 -16.91 11.27 3.46
C VAL A 83 -17.52 11.53 2.09
N VAL A 84 -16.74 12.09 1.17
CA VAL A 84 -17.18 12.48 -0.18
C VAL A 84 -16.44 11.73 -1.29
N ASN A 85 -15.22 11.27 -0.99
CA ASN A 85 -14.49 10.31 -1.81
C ASN A 85 -14.72 8.89 -1.30
N GLN A 86 -14.54 7.92 -2.19
CA GLN A 86 -14.50 6.53 -1.78
C GLN A 86 -13.32 6.30 -0.81
N PRO A 87 -13.53 5.61 0.32
CA PRO A 87 -12.47 5.39 1.30
C PRO A 87 -11.34 4.54 0.74
N VAL A 88 -10.11 4.92 1.06
CA VAL A 88 -8.89 4.21 0.65
C VAL A 88 -8.27 3.53 1.87
N ILE A 89 -8.03 2.23 1.73
CA ILE A 89 -7.43 1.38 2.75
C ILE A 89 -6.02 0.99 2.32
N PHE A 90 -5.05 1.32 3.16
CA PHE A 90 -3.65 1.04 2.94
C PHE A 90 -3.17 -0.17 3.75
N ILE A 91 -2.57 -1.16 3.07
CA ILE A 91 -2.13 -2.44 3.67
C ILE A 91 -0.63 -2.65 3.44
N HIS A 92 0.16 -2.40 4.48
CA HIS A 92 1.62 -2.36 4.42
C HIS A 92 2.27 -3.74 4.18
N GLY A 93 3.55 -3.73 3.79
CA GLY A 93 4.39 -4.90 3.58
C GLY A 93 4.94 -5.54 4.85
N ASN A 94 5.64 -6.66 4.70
CA ASN A 94 6.30 -7.32 5.83
C ASN A 94 7.26 -6.35 6.55
N SER A 95 7.28 -6.38 7.88
CA SER A 95 8.11 -5.53 8.75
C SER A 95 7.86 -4.01 8.72
N ASP A 96 6.99 -3.51 7.84
CA ASP A 96 6.54 -2.11 7.81
C ASP A 96 5.35 -1.88 8.77
N LYS A 97 4.75 -0.69 8.76
CA LYS A 97 3.60 -0.30 9.58
C LYS A 97 2.67 0.70 8.88
N ALA A 98 1.58 1.07 9.55
CA ALA A 98 0.62 2.03 9.01
C ALA A 98 1.24 3.41 8.75
N ILE A 99 1.89 4.02 9.76
CA ILE A 99 2.51 5.35 9.66
C ILE A 99 3.96 5.28 10.14
N GLY A 100 4.88 5.74 9.29
CA GLY A 100 6.30 5.85 9.59
C GLY A 100 6.61 6.93 10.62
N THR A 101 7.52 6.61 11.53
CA THR A 101 7.95 7.50 12.64
C THR A 101 9.46 7.72 12.63
N GLY A 102 10.09 7.67 11.45
CA GLY A 102 11.54 7.83 11.28
C GLY A 102 12.37 6.56 11.49
N VAL A 103 11.74 5.40 11.66
CA VAL A 103 12.45 4.11 11.73
C VAL A 103 12.82 3.64 10.33
N PRO A 104 14.10 3.37 10.01
CA PRO A 104 14.52 2.87 8.71
C PRO A 104 13.78 1.58 8.32
N GLY A 105 13.35 1.48 7.06
CA GLY A 105 12.57 0.34 6.57
C GLY A 105 11.10 0.33 7.01
N GLN A 106 10.65 1.34 7.76
CA GLN A 106 9.26 1.50 8.21
C GLN A 106 8.72 2.89 7.83
N SER A 107 8.71 3.19 6.54
CA SER A 107 8.20 4.48 6.05
C SER A 107 6.67 4.59 6.16
N GLY A 108 5.97 3.46 6.31
CA GLY A 108 4.52 3.37 6.33
C GLY A 108 3.87 4.04 5.13
N TRP A 109 2.66 4.54 5.28
CA TRP A 109 1.91 5.16 4.18
C TRP A 109 2.03 6.68 4.13
N ASN A 110 3.07 7.26 4.76
CA ASN A 110 3.20 8.71 4.92
C ASN A 110 3.15 9.44 3.58
N ALA A 111 3.96 9.01 2.60
CA ALA A 111 4.04 9.66 1.30
C ALA A 111 2.72 9.54 0.51
N SER A 112 2.10 8.36 0.54
CA SER A 112 0.80 8.13 -0.10
C SER A 112 -0.30 8.98 0.55
N ILE A 113 -0.42 8.96 1.88
CA ILE A 113 -1.42 9.76 2.60
C ILE A 113 -1.21 11.26 2.32
N GLN A 114 0.02 11.77 2.40
CA GLN A 114 0.32 13.16 2.05
C GLN A 114 -0.08 13.49 0.62
N TYR A 115 0.18 12.59 -0.32
CA TYR A 115 -0.22 12.79 -1.70
C TYR A 115 -1.74 12.87 -1.82
N PHE A 116 -2.49 11.91 -1.26
CA PHE A 116 -3.95 11.91 -1.30
C PHE A 116 -4.56 13.17 -0.65
N LEU A 117 -4.05 13.58 0.52
CA LEU A 117 -4.46 14.82 1.18
C LEU A 117 -4.20 16.05 0.29
N SER A 118 -3.06 16.09 -0.43
CA SER A 118 -2.76 17.16 -1.39
C SER A 118 -3.71 17.20 -2.59
N GLN A 119 -4.38 16.08 -2.89
CA GLN A 119 -5.39 15.97 -3.95
C GLN A 119 -6.83 16.14 -3.42
N GLY A 120 -6.99 16.60 -2.17
CA GLY A 120 -8.30 16.92 -1.59
C GLY A 120 -9.02 15.75 -0.91
N TYR A 121 -8.36 14.61 -0.71
CA TYR A 121 -8.88 13.61 0.24
C TYR A 121 -8.82 14.15 1.67
N LYS A 122 -9.73 13.68 2.51
CA LYS A 122 -9.77 14.00 3.94
C LYS A 122 -9.20 12.85 4.77
N PRO A 123 -8.71 13.11 6.00
CA PRO A 123 -8.31 12.05 6.93
C PRO A 123 -9.43 11.03 7.23
N SER A 124 -10.69 11.45 7.15
CA SER A 124 -11.87 10.58 7.28
C SER A 124 -12.10 9.63 6.09
N GLU A 125 -11.26 9.71 5.06
CA GLU A 125 -11.35 8.92 3.82
C GLU A 125 -10.13 8.02 3.60
N LEU A 126 -9.14 8.06 4.51
CA LEU A 126 -7.87 7.35 4.39
C LEU A 126 -7.64 6.51 5.64
N TYR A 127 -7.38 5.22 5.47
CA TYR A 127 -7.37 4.24 6.56
C TYR A 127 -6.16 3.31 6.47
N ALA A 128 -5.50 3.06 7.60
CA ALA A 128 -4.42 2.09 7.69
C ALA A 128 -4.38 1.45 9.08
N THR A 129 -4.04 0.17 9.14
CA THR A 129 -3.75 -0.54 10.39
C THR A 129 -2.50 -1.41 10.21
N THR A 130 -1.76 -1.62 11.29
CA THR A 130 -0.58 -2.48 11.27
C THR A 130 -0.99 -3.92 11.59
N TRP A 131 -0.83 -4.85 10.64
CA TRP A 131 -1.27 -6.24 10.83
C TRP A 131 -0.25 -7.10 11.59
N GLY A 132 1.05 -6.78 11.50
CA GLY A 132 2.15 -7.56 12.09
C GLY A 132 2.96 -6.79 13.14
N PRO A 133 4.17 -7.27 13.51
CA PRO A 133 4.96 -6.69 14.59
C PRO A 133 5.70 -5.40 14.22
N ALA A 134 5.68 -4.97 12.96
CA ALA A 134 6.45 -3.81 12.46
C ALA A 134 7.93 -3.89 12.86
N ASN A 135 8.58 -5.01 12.58
CA ASN A 135 9.97 -5.23 12.96
C ASN A 135 10.67 -6.13 11.94
N ALA A 136 11.81 -5.66 11.43
CA ALA A 136 12.63 -6.35 10.44
C ALA A 136 13.21 -7.68 10.95
N LEU A 137 13.48 -7.78 12.26
CA LEU A 137 14.03 -8.99 12.89
C LEU A 137 13.07 -10.17 12.87
N PHE A 138 11.76 -9.91 12.72
CA PHE A 138 10.73 -10.94 12.63
C PHE A 138 10.24 -11.20 11.20
N SER A 139 10.89 -10.62 10.18
CA SER A 139 10.49 -10.72 8.78
C SER A 139 10.38 -12.18 8.30
N SER A 140 11.36 -13.02 8.63
CA SER A 140 11.37 -14.45 8.27
C SER A 140 10.27 -15.26 8.95
N GLN A 141 9.72 -14.76 10.05
CA GLN A 141 8.67 -15.41 10.84
C GLN A 141 7.27 -14.98 10.40
N GLN A 142 7.13 -13.95 9.56
CA GLN A 142 5.80 -13.52 9.08
C GLN A 142 5.34 -14.37 7.90
N TYR A 143 4.10 -14.83 7.97
CA TYR A 143 3.43 -15.64 6.94
C TYR A 143 1.96 -15.23 6.84
N HIS A 144 1.20 -15.85 5.93
CA HIS A 144 -0.23 -15.57 5.74
C HIS A 144 -1.07 -16.27 6.81
N SER A 145 -0.87 -15.86 8.06
CA SER A 145 -1.51 -16.48 9.23
C SER A 145 -3.02 -16.22 9.26
N ARG A 146 -3.74 -17.11 9.94
CA ARG A 146 -5.17 -16.95 10.22
C ARG A 146 -5.46 -15.62 10.90
N GLU A 147 -4.63 -15.22 11.85
CA GLU A 147 -4.77 -13.94 12.57
C GLU A 147 -4.69 -12.75 11.61
N ASN A 148 -3.63 -12.67 10.79
CA ASN A 148 -3.41 -11.55 9.88
C ASN A 148 -4.52 -11.44 8.83
N LEU A 149 -4.93 -12.58 8.26
CA LEU A 149 -6.00 -12.63 7.26
C LEU A 149 -7.35 -12.25 7.85
N THR A 150 -7.68 -12.74 9.05
CA THR A 150 -8.95 -12.42 9.72
C THR A 150 -8.98 -10.95 10.14
N ARG A 151 -7.86 -10.42 10.69
CA ARG A 151 -7.73 -9.01 11.07
C ARG A 151 -7.90 -8.08 9.88
N LEU A 152 -7.15 -8.28 8.79
CA LEU A 152 -7.22 -7.40 7.62
C LEU A 152 -8.59 -7.47 6.93
N ARG A 153 -9.19 -8.65 6.86
CA ARG A 153 -10.55 -8.81 6.35
C ARG A 153 -11.56 -8.00 7.16
N ALA A 154 -11.52 -8.14 8.48
CA ALA A 154 -12.41 -7.40 9.37
C ALA A 154 -12.18 -5.88 9.28
N PHE A 155 -10.94 -5.44 9.07
CA PHE A 155 -10.62 -4.02 8.88
C PHE A 155 -11.26 -3.45 7.60
N ILE A 156 -11.20 -4.19 6.49
CA ILE A 156 -11.84 -3.80 5.22
C ILE A 156 -13.35 -3.61 5.40
N GLN A 157 -14.00 -4.58 6.04
CA GLN A 157 -15.44 -4.52 6.33
C GLN A 157 -15.77 -3.35 7.25
N ALA A 158 -15.01 -3.19 8.35
CA ALA A 158 -15.21 -2.12 9.31
C ALA A 158 -15.10 -0.73 8.68
N VAL A 159 -14.11 -0.48 7.81
CA VAL A 159 -13.96 0.82 7.15
C VAL A 159 -15.13 1.10 6.22
N ARG A 160 -15.55 0.13 5.40
CA ARG A 160 -16.73 0.27 4.53
C ARG A 160 -17.97 0.61 5.35
N ASP A 161 -18.25 -0.19 6.38
CA ASP A 161 -19.46 -0.07 7.19
C ASP A 161 -19.47 1.23 8.00
N TYR A 162 -18.32 1.62 8.57
CA TYR A 162 -18.17 2.87 9.32
C TYR A 162 -18.37 4.12 8.47
N THR A 163 -17.83 4.11 7.25
CA THR A 163 -17.93 5.25 6.33
C THR A 163 -19.29 5.34 5.65
N GLY A 164 -20.02 4.22 5.58
CA GLY A 164 -21.28 4.10 4.82
C GLY A 164 -21.07 4.09 3.31
N ALA A 165 -19.82 3.95 2.84
CA ALA A 165 -19.51 3.92 1.43
C ALA A 165 -19.97 2.60 0.78
N ALA A 166 -20.44 2.66 -0.47
CA ALA A 166 -20.86 1.46 -1.20
C ALA A 166 -19.70 0.48 -1.40
N LYS A 167 -18.51 1.03 -1.68
CA LYS A 167 -17.26 0.31 -1.91
C LYS A 167 -16.07 1.02 -1.24
N VAL A 168 -14.93 0.36 -1.22
CA VAL A 168 -13.62 0.89 -0.81
C VAL A 168 -12.58 0.65 -1.90
N ASP A 169 -11.52 1.46 -1.90
CA ASP A 169 -10.30 1.21 -2.65
C ASP A 169 -9.22 0.65 -1.72
N ILE A 170 -8.40 -0.26 -2.23
CA ILE A 170 -7.33 -0.90 -1.46
C ILE A 170 -6.01 -0.68 -2.18
N ILE A 171 -5.03 -0.15 -1.45
CA ILE A 171 -3.64 -0.03 -1.90
C ILE A 171 -2.78 -0.87 -0.96
N ALA A 172 -2.15 -1.89 -1.51
CA ALA A 172 -1.38 -2.85 -0.72
C ALA A 172 0.07 -2.92 -1.23
N HIS A 173 1.02 -3.16 -0.33
CA HIS A 173 2.44 -3.25 -0.66
C HIS A 173 3.06 -4.57 -0.22
N SER A 174 3.95 -5.13 -1.04
CA SER A 174 4.75 -6.32 -0.72
C SER A 174 3.86 -7.49 -0.25
N MET A 175 4.17 -8.08 0.91
CA MET A 175 3.33 -9.12 1.53
C MET A 175 1.89 -8.69 1.81
N GLY A 176 1.66 -7.40 2.03
CA GLY A 176 0.32 -6.83 2.17
C GLY A 176 -0.55 -7.08 0.94
N VAL A 177 0.04 -7.19 -0.26
CA VAL A 177 -0.70 -7.50 -1.49
C VAL A 177 -1.36 -8.86 -1.39
N THR A 178 -0.61 -9.92 -1.10
CA THR A 178 -1.16 -11.28 -1.06
C THR A 178 -2.05 -11.51 0.16
N LEU A 179 -1.75 -10.88 1.30
CA LEU A 179 -2.66 -10.84 2.46
C LEU A 179 -4.02 -10.21 2.10
N ALA A 180 -4.01 -9.02 1.50
CA ALA A 180 -5.22 -8.32 1.10
C ALA A 180 -6.00 -9.09 0.03
N ARG A 181 -5.30 -9.65 -0.97
CA ARG A 181 -5.92 -10.53 -1.98
C ARG A 181 -6.65 -11.70 -1.31
N LYS A 182 -6.04 -12.41 -0.36
CA LYS A 182 -6.72 -13.53 0.32
C LYS A 182 -7.88 -13.05 1.20
N ALA A 183 -7.72 -11.93 1.92
CA ALA A 183 -8.79 -11.35 2.72
C ALA A 183 -10.04 -11.01 1.88
N ILE A 184 -9.83 -10.49 0.66
CA ILE A 184 -10.90 -10.18 -0.31
C ILE A 184 -11.47 -11.47 -0.91
N LYS A 185 -10.63 -12.42 -1.34
CA LYS A 185 -11.08 -13.69 -1.90
C LYS A 185 -11.98 -14.45 -0.94
N GLY A 186 -11.61 -14.43 0.35
CA GLY A 186 -12.29 -15.19 1.39
C GLY A 186 -12.11 -16.70 1.18
N GLY A 187 -13.17 -17.45 1.50
CA GLY A 187 -13.25 -18.88 1.30
C GLY A 187 -12.39 -19.71 2.26
N PRO A 188 -12.23 -21.01 1.95
CA PRO A 188 -11.42 -21.92 2.75
C PRO A 188 -9.96 -21.49 2.84
N ALA A 189 -9.36 -21.73 4.00
CA ALA A 189 -7.94 -21.52 4.26
C ALA A 189 -7.47 -22.50 5.34
N SER A 190 -6.16 -22.62 5.53
CA SER A 190 -5.59 -23.47 6.57
C SER A 190 -4.37 -22.82 7.19
N ASP A 191 -4.25 -22.99 8.50
CA ASP A 191 -3.10 -22.54 9.28
C ASP A 191 -2.85 -23.55 10.41
N ALA A 192 -1.88 -24.44 10.19
CA ALA A 192 -1.56 -25.51 11.14
C ALA A 192 -1.13 -24.97 12.51
N LEU A 193 -0.57 -23.75 12.56
CA LEU A 193 -0.16 -23.10 13.80
C LEU A 193 -1.32 -22.40 14.53
N ALA A 194 -2.50 -22.30 13.90
CA ALA A 194 -3.68 -21.62 14.43
C ALA A 194 -4.96 -22.48 14.33
N GLY A 195 -4.83 -23.77 14.61
CA GLY A 195 -5.95 -24.71 14.72
C GLY A 195 -6.37 -25.38 13.41
N GLY A 196 -5.55 -25.29 12.34
CA GLY A 196 -5.77 -26.00 11.09
C GLY A 196 -6.72 -25.28 10.14
N SER A 197 -7.65 -26.02 9.55
CA SER A 197 -8.58 -25.51 8.53
C SER A 197 -9.58 -24.51 9.12
N TYR A 198 -9.86 -23.44 8.37
CA TYR A 198 -10.85 -22.41 8.71
C TYR A 198 -11.45 -21.81 7.45
N ASN A 199 -12.47 -20.96 7.61
CA ASN A 199 -13.12 -20.26 6.50
C ASN A 199 -13.15 -18.76 6.80
N LEU A 200 -12.68 -17.96 5.84
CA LEU A 200 -12.69 -16.49 5.94
C LEU A 200 -14.08 -15.90 5.60
N GLY A 201 -15.05 -16.71 5.20
CA GLY A 201 -16.37 -16.27 4.76
C GLY A 201 -16.43 -15.96 3.27
N PRO A 202 -17.54 -15.38 2.78
CA PRO A 202 -17.73 -15.12 1.35
C PRO A 202 -16.74 -14.09 0.81
N SER A 203 -16.61 -13.99 -0.52
CA SER A 203 -15.74 -12.97 -1.09
C SER A 203 -16.21 -11.53 -0.78
N LEU A 204 -15.28 -10.60 -0.59
CA LEU A 204 -15.53 -9.16 -0.50
C LEU A 204 -15.47 -8.46 -1.87
N THR A 205 -15.37 -9.19 -3.00
CA THR A 205 -15.20 -8.59 -4.34
C THR A 205 -16.17 -7.44 -4.62
N SER A 206 -17.45 -7.60 -4.25
CA SER A 206 -18.47 -6.56 -4.49
C SER A 206 -18.28 -5.29 -3.67
N MET A 207 -17.49 -5.35 -2.59
CA MET A 207 -17.14 -4.22 -1.73
C MET A 207 -15.90 -3.46 -2.21
N VAL A 208 -15.13 -3.98 -3.15
CA VAL A 208 -13.88 -3.36 -3.61
C VAL A 208 -14.06 -2.79 -5.00
N ASP A 209 -13.78 -1.51 -5.17
CA ASP A 209 -13.79 -0.89 -6.49
C ASP A 209 -12.43 -1.05 -7.17
N THR A 210 -11.39 -0.46 -6.58
CA THR A 210 -10.02 -0.55 -7.09
C THR A 210 -9.12 -1.26 -6.10
N PHE A 211 -8.31 -2.19 -6.62
CA PHE A 211 -7.20 -2.79 -5.91
C PHE A 211 -5.88 -2.43 -6.62
N VAL A 212 -4.95 -1.82 -5.87
CA VAL A 212 -3.59 -1.51 -6.35
C VAL A 212 -2.59 -2.33 -5.55
N GLY A 213 -1.92 -3.28 -6.19
CA GLY A 213 -0.82 -4.03 -5.60
C GLY A 213 0.53 -3.44 -5.98
N ILE A 214 1.34 -3.09 -4.98
CA ILE A 214 2.67 -2.53 -5.16
C ILE A 214 3.71 -3.57 -4.76
N ALA A 215 4.55 -4.02 -5.69
CA ALA A 215 5.64 -4.97 -5.43
C ALA A 215 5.19 -6.29 -4.73
N GLY A 216 4.02 -6.83 -5.08
CA GLY A 216 3.48 -8.04 -4.44
C GLY A 216 4.19 -9.34 -4.86
N GLY A 217 4.26 -10.34 -3.98
CA GLY A 217 4.81 -11.67 -4.29
C GLY A 217 3.76 -12.67 -4.79
N ASN A 218 2.99 -12.36 -5.84
CA ASN A 218 1.81 -13.15 -6.23
C ASN A 218 2.11 -14.56 -6.74
N GLN A 219 3.35 -14.83 -7.16
CA GLN A 219 3.83 -16.15 -7.59
C GLN A 219 4.88 -16.73 -6.64
N GLY A 220 5.02 -16.14 -5.43
CA GLY A 220 6.10 -16.45 -4.51
C GLY A 220 7.33 -15.56 -4.70
N LEU A 221 8.41 -15.89 -4.00
CA LEU A 221 9.64 -15.11 -3.97
C LEU A 221 10.83 -15.99 -4.37
N ALA A 222 11.69 -15.49 -5.26
CA ALA A 222 12.91 -16.21 -5.65
C ALA A 222 13.88 -16.42 -4.47
N ALA A 223 13.89 -15.49 -3.51
CA ALA A 223 14.66 -15.65 -2.26
C ALA A 223 14.28 -16.93 -1.48
N CYS A 224 13.04 -17.41 -1.62
CA CYS A 224 12.58 -18.64 -0.97
C CYS A 224 13.18 -19.92 -1.55
N TYR A 225 13.87 -19.88 -2.69
CA TYR A 225 14.71 -21.00 -3.14
C TYR A 225 15.88 -21.25 -2.19
N LEU A 226 16.44 -20.18 -1.61
CA LEU A 226 17.58 -20.25 -0.70
C LEU A 226 17.16 -20.54 0.73
N SER A 227 16.12 -19.84 1.22
CA SER A 227 15.64 -20.02 2.61
C SER A 227 14.89 -21.35 2.83
N GLY A 228 14.33 -21.93 1.76
CA GLY A 228 13.61 -23.19 1.80
C GLY A 228 12.22 -23.11 2.44
N PRO A 229 11.44 -24.20 2.30
CA PRO A 229 10.01 -24.24 2.67
C PRO A 229 9.73 -24.34 4.17
N THR A 230 10.76 -24.42 5.02
CA THR A 230 10.62 -24.51 6.49
C THR A 230 10.70 -23.15 7.16
N THR A 231 11.22 -22.13 6.48
CA THR A 231 11.19 -20.75 6.97
C THR A 231 9.76 -20.22 6.84
N PRO A 232 9.10 -19.72 7.90
CA PRO A 232 7.67 -19.38 7.86
C PRO A 232 7.27 -18.47 6.69
N THR A 233 8.02 -17.40 6.43
CA THR A 233 7.73 -16.50 5.30
C THR A 233 7.81 -17.19 3.94
N CYS A 234 8.61 -18.23 3.83
CA CYS A 234 8.80 -19.07 2.66
C CYS A 234 8.11 -20.43 2.79
N GLY A 235 7.17 -20.59 3.73
CA GLY A 235 6.48 -21.86 3.99
C GLY A 235 5.76 -22.43 2.75
N ASN A 236 5.76 -23.76 2.60
CA ASN A 236 5.02 -24.46 1.53
C ASN A 236 3.51 -24.60 1.82
N THR A 237 3.04 -24.22 3.01
CA THR A 237 1.62 -24.15 3.34
C THR A 237 1.09 -22.74 3.09
N ASN A 238 1.37 -21.80 4.00
CA ASN A 238 0.87 -20.42 4.00
C ASN A 238 1.98 -19.36 3.90
N GLY A 239 3.11 -19.70 3.30
CA GLY A 239 4.19 -18.77 2.95
C GLY A 239 4.35 -18.54 1.44
N PHE A 240 5.48 -17.96 1.05
CA PHE A 240 5.81 -17.55 -0.31
C PHE A 240 6.59 -18.61 -1.11
N TYR A 241 6.59 -19.89 -0.71
CA TYR A 241 7.35 -20.90 -1.44
C TYR A 241 6.90 -20.96 -2.91
N PRO A 242 7.76 -20.63 -3.87
CA PRO A 242 7.40 -20.59 -5.29
C PRO A 242 7.32 -21.99 -5.94
N GLY A 243 7.70 -23.05 -5.22
CA GLY A 243 7.81 -24.41 -5.76
C GLY A 243 9.19 -24.68 -6.39
N TYR A 244 9.31 -25.80 -7.10
CA TYR A 244 10.53 -26.27 -7.78
C TYR A 244 10.24 -26.76 -9.21
N LEU A 245 11.27 -26.83 -10.06
CA LEU A 245 11.19 -27.50 -11.37
C LEU A 245 11.78 -28.91 -11.29
N LEU A 246 11.19 -29.84 -12.04
CA LEU A 246 11.73 -31.18 -12.25
C LEU A 246 11.91 -31.40 -13.76
N GLY A 247 13.15 -31.56 -14.21
CA GLY A 247 13.46 -31.72 -15.65
C GLY A 247 13.02 -30.54 -16.52
N GLY A 248 12.94 -29.32 -15.97
CA GLY A 248 12.43 -28.13 -16.66
C GLY A 248 10.90 -27.95 -16.63
N PHE A 249 10.16 -28.93 -16.11
CA PHE A 249 8.70 -28.85 -15.94
C PHE A 249 8.33 -28.36 -14.54
N GLY A 250 7.17 -27.71 -14.41
CA GLY A 250 6.64 -27.16 -13.16
C GLY A 250 6.09 -25.73 -13.30
N PRO A 251 6.01 -24.94 -12.21
CA PRO A 251 6.49 -25.28 -10.86
C PRO A 251 5.62 -26.33 -10.16
N TYR A 252 6.27 -27.26 -9.46
CA TYR A 252 5.65 -28.21 -8.55
C TYR A 252 5.85 -27.78 -7.10
N GLY A 253 4.94 -28.19 -6.20
CA GLY A 253 5.07 -27.91 -4.77
C GLY A 253 5.00 -26.43 -4.42
N VAL A 254 4.39 -25.58 -5.27
CA VAL A 254 4.03 -24.20 -4.94
C VAL A 254 3.25 -24.18 -3.63
N SER A 255 3.42 -23.15 -2.81
CA SER A 255 2.73 -23.13 -1.52
C SER A 255 1.22 -23.28 -1.67
N ALA A 256 0.57 -24.00 -0.74
CA ALA A 256 -0.87 -24.25 -0.80
C ALA A 256 -1.66 -22.93 -0.85
N PHE A 257 -1.19 -21.92 -0.12
CA PHE A 257 -1.75 -20.57 -0.13
C PHE A 257 -1.63 -19.90 -1.49
N LEU A 258 -0.46 -19.90 -2.15
CA LEU A 258 -0.31 -19.26 -3.46
C LEU A 258 -1.09 -20.00 -4.55
N THR A 259 -1.12 -21.33 -4.48
CA THR A 259 -1.92 -22.19 -5.36
C THR A 259 -3.40 -21.85 -5.22
N GLU A 260 -3.91 -21.78 -3.99
CA GLU A 260 -5.29 -21.40 -3.74
C GLU A 260 -5.55 -19.96 -4.17
N LEU A 261 -4.68 -19.01 -3.81
CA LEU A 261 -4.87 -17.60 -4.15
C LEU A 261 -5.05 -17.39 -5.66
N ASN A 262 -4.23 -18.08 -6.47
CA ASN A 262 -4.21 -17.97 -7.92
C ASN A 262 -5.12 -18.97 -8.66
N SER A 263 -5.94 -19.76 -7.94
CA SER A 263 -6.91 -20.68 -8.57
C SER A 263 -8.03 -19.96 -9.32
N SER A 264 -8.21 -18.66 -9.06
CA SER A 264 -9.07 -17.75 -9.79
C SER A 264 -8.39 -16.39 -9.88
N SER A 265 -8.91 -15.52 -10.75
CA SER A 265 -8.37 -14.17 -10.97
C SER A 265 -9.50 -13.15 -11.07
N GLY A 266 -9.17 -11.87 -10.91
CA GLY A 266 -10.11 -10.78 -11.11
C GLY A 266 -11.05 -10.49 -9.92
N TYR A 267 -10.89 -11.19 -8.80
CA TYR A 267 -11.78 -11.05 -7.63
C TYR A 267 -11.39 -9.87 -6.73
N GLU A 268 -10.23 -9.26 -6.93
CA GLU A 268 -9.69 -8.23 -6.03
C GLU A 268 -10.51 -6.93 -6.04
N GLY A 269 -11.27 -6.67 -7.10
CA GLY A 269 -12.11 -5.48 -7.29
C GLY A 269 -12.48 -5.31 -8.76
N ALA A 270 -13.25 -4.28 -9.10
CA ALA A 270 -13.60 -3.96 -10.49
C ALA A 270 -12.38 -3.52 -11.33
N TYR A 271 -11.43 -2.82 -10.71
CA TYR A 271 -10.17 -2.37 -11.29
C TYR A 271 -8.99 -2.89 -10.48
N ARG A 272 -7.94 -3.35 -11.17
CA ARG A 272 -6.86 -4.14 -10.57
C ARG A 272 -5.54 -3.68 -11.17
N TYR A 273 -4.70 -3.03 -10.40
CA TYR A 273 -3.45 -2.46 -10.89
C TYR A 273 -2.24 -3.02 -10.19
N SER A 274 -1.15 -3.17 -10.93
CA SER A 274 0.17 -3.44 -10.35
C SER A 274 1.10 -2.26 -10.53
N ILE A 275 1.81 -1.89 -9.47
CA ILE A 275 2.98 -1.01 -9.52
C ILE A 275 4.21 -1.86 -9.15
N TRP A 276 5.21 -1.90 -10.01
CA TRP A 276 6.37 -2.77 -9.80
C TRP A 276 7.63 -2.23 -10.46
N SER A 277 8.78 -2.79 -10.10
CA SER A 277 10.07 -2.39 -10.67
C SER A 277 10.98 -3.58 -10.89
N SER A 278 11.60 -3.70 -12.06
CA SER A 278 12.65 -4.69 -12.26
C SER A 278 13.93 -4.41 -11.45
N ALA A 279 14.03 -3.23 -10.84
CA ALA A 279 15.10 -2.85 -9.92
C ALA A 279 14.75 -3.09 -8.44
N ASP A 280 13.62 -3.76 -8.14
CA ASP A 280 13.23 -4.13 -6.78
C ASP A 280 14.24 -5.09 -6.15
N GLU A 281 14.96 -4.61 -5.14
CA GLU A 281 16.05 -5.29 -4.44
C GLU A 281 15.57 -6.34 -3.43
N VAL A 282 14.30 -6.29 -3.00
CA VAL A 282 13.74 -7.21 -2.00
C VAL A 282 13.05 -8.39 -2.69
N ILE A 283 12.25 -8.12 -3.72
CA ILE A 283 11.69 -9.16 -4.58
C ILE A 283 12.82 -9.80 -5.39
N GLY A 284 13.76 -8.97 -5.87
CA GLY A 284 14.95 -9.40 -6.60
C GLY A 284 14.66 -9.91 -8.00
N TYR A 285 15.72 -10.29 -8.72
CA TYR A 285 15.66 -11.02 -9.99
C TYR A 285 14.70 -10.42 -11.05
N GLY A 286 14.57 -9.10 -11.10
CA GLY A 286 13.65 -8.42 -12.04
C GLY A 286 12.17 -8.71 -11.79
N CYS A 287 11.79 -9.06 -10.55
CA CYS A 287 10.49 -9.58 -10.16
C CYS A 287 10.12 -10.93 -10.79
N LEU A 288 11.09 -11.70 -11.31
CA LEU A 288 10.81 -12.95 -12.01
C LEU A 288 10.87 -14.17 -11.09
N VAL A 289 9.83 -14.99 -11.16
CA VAL A 289 9.75 -16.33 -10.58
C VAL A 289 9.30 -17.27 -11.71
N TYR A 290 10.15 -18.23 -12.09
CA TYR A 290 9.92 -19.12 -13.23
C TYR A 290 9.54 -18.39 -14.53
N GLY A 291 10.24 -17.27 -14.80
CA GLY A 291 9.99 -16.44 -15.98
C GLY A 291 8.72 -15.60 -15.93
N ARG A 292 7.96 -15.64 -14.82
CA ARG A 292 6.74 -14.86 -14.62
C ARG A 292 7.00 -13.72 -13.65
N ASN A 293 6.49 -12.53 -13.98
CA ASN A 293 6.57 -11.39 -13.08
C ASN A 293 5.63 -11.61 -11.87
N THR A 294 6.20 -11.84 -10.69
CA THR A 294 5.47 -12.11 -9.44
C THR A 294 4.69 -10.88 -8.95
N CYS A 295 5.12 -9.67 -9.31
CA CYS A 295 4.47 -8.42 -8.92
C CYS A 295 3.20 -8.09 -9.69
N ARG A 296 2.96 -8.77 -10.81
CA ARG A 296 1.69 -8.67 -11.54
C ARG A 296 0.59 -9.45 -10.83
N ILE A 297 -0.57 -8.81 -10.69
CA ILE A 297 -1.77 -9.48 -10.16
C ILE A 297 -2.41 -10.25 -11.33
N PRO A 298 -2.76 -11.54 -11.14
CA PRO A 298 -3.54 -12.28 -12.12
C PRO A 298 -4.85 -11.55 -12.48
N GLY A 299 -5.05 -11.25 -13.77
CA GLY A 299 -6.24 -10.54 -14.25
C GLY A 299 -6.23 -9.02 -14.01
N GLN A 300 -5.07 -8.41 -13.73
CA GLN A 300 -4.93 -6.95 -13.63
C GLN A 300 -5.46 -6.22 -14.87
N THR A 301 -6.10 -5.06 -14.68
CA THR A 301 -6.59 -4.15 -15.72
C THR A 301 -5.54 -3.17 -16.20
N GLY A 302 -4.44 -3.01 -15.47
CA GLY A 302 -3.34 -2.14 -15.88
C GLY A 302 -2.14 -2.24 -14.96
N GLU A 303 -1.07 -1.53 -15.30
CA GLU A 303 0.13 -1.47 -14.48
C GLU A 303 0.97 -0.22 -14.71
N ARG A 304 1.89 0.01 -13.77
CA ARG A 304 3.02 0.92 -13.91
C ARG A 304 4.31 0.19 -13.55
N GLY A 305 5.13 -0.07 -14.56
CA GLY A 305 6.46 -0.67 -14.41
C GLY A 305 7.58 0.38 -14.35
N PHE A 306 8.61 0.10 -13.56
CA PHE A 306 9.86 0.84 -13.51
C PHE A 306 11.04 -0.12 -13.69
N SER A 307 12.24 0.41 -13.92
CA SER A 307 13.43 -0.42 -14.16
C SER A 307 14.72 0.11 -13.53
N ALA A 308 14.64 1.19 -12.76
CA ALA A 308 15.81 1.83 -12.17
C ALA A 308 15.47 2.57 -10.86
N ALA A 309 16.51 2.90 -10.10
CA ALA A 309 16.42 3.80 -8.97
C ALA A 309 15.79 5.16 -9.36
N PRO A 310 15.03 5.81 -8.46
CA PRO A 310 14.82 5.45 -7.06
C PRO A 310 13.66 4.44 -6.82
N TYR A 311 13.11 3.81 -7.85
CA TYR A 311 11.98 2.89 -7.73
C TYR A 311 12.42 1.46 -7.34
N GLY A 312 13.05 1.33 -6.16
CA GLY A 312 13.28 0.04 -5.51
C GLY A 312 12.04 -0.49 -4.78
N HIS A 313 12.18 -1.47 -3.90
CA HIS A 313 11.04 -2.12 -3.23
C HIS A 313 10.12 -1.14 -2.48
N PHE A 314 10.73 -0.29 -1.66
CA PHE A 314 10.02 0.75 -0.91
C PHE A 314 9.76 1.99 -1.79
N GLY A 315 10.65 2.28 -2.74
CA GLY A 315 10.48 3.40 -3.67
C GLY A 315 9.24 3.25 -4.56
N CYS A 316 8.89 2.02 -4.96
CA CYS A 316 7.64 1.72 -5.65
C CYS A 316 6.39 2.10 -4.84
N LYS A 317 6.46 2.10 -3.50
CA LYS A 317 5.38 2.58 -2.62
C LYS A 317 5.49 4.08 -2.39
N ASP A 318 6.66 4.55 -2.00
CA ASP A 318 6.83 5.91 -1.46
C ASP A 318 6.85 6.99 -2.55
N LEU A 319 7.24 6.65 -3.78
CA LEU A 319 7.43 7.62 -4.87
C LEU A 319 6.35 7.56 -5.95
N THR A 320 5.28 6.80 -5.71
CA THR A 320 4.23 6.55 -6.71
C THR A 320 2.85 7.01 -6.27
N GLY A 321 2.75 7.92 -5.29
CA GLY A 321 1.49 8.51 -4.82
C GLY A 321 0.62 9.04 -5.97
N TYR A 322 1.24 9.67 -6.99
CA TYR A 322 0.56 10.07 -8.23
C TYR A 322 -0.17 8.91 -8.92
N TRP A 323 0.51 7.79 -9.14
CA TRP A 323 -0.06 6.62 -9.82
C TRP A 323 -1.11 5.94 -8.96
N GLN A 324 -0.85 5.81 -7.66
CA GLN A 324 -1.81 5.27 -6.70
C GLN A 324 -3.13 6.04 -6.73
N TRP A 325 -3.08 7.37 -6.65
CA TRP A 325 -4.25 8.23 -6.75
C TRP A 325 -4.92 8.17 -8.13
N ARG A 326 -4.15 8.20 -9.22
CA ARG A 326 -4.69 8.07 -10.59
C ARG A 326 -5.49 6.77 -10.76
N MET A 327 -4.96 5.67 -10.25
CA MET A 327 -5.55 4.35 -10.34
C MET A 327 -6.86 4.25 -9.55
N VAL A 328 -6.91 4.75 -8.31
CA VAL A 328 -8.13 4.65 -7.49
C VAL A 328 -9.18 5.70 -7.86
N LYS A 329 -8.77 6.91 -8.24
CA LYS A 329 -9.71 8.02 -8.49
C LYS A 329 -10.25 8.05 -9.92
N PHE A 330 -9.44 7.64 -10.90
CA PHE A 330 -9.78 7.75 -12.33
C PHE A 330 -9.63 6.44 -13.10
N HIS A 331 -9.28 5.34 -12.41
CA HIS A 331 -9.09 4.04 -13.06
C HIS A 331 -8.13 4.11 -14.26
N ALA A 332 -7.02 4.83 -14.09
CA ALA A 332 -6.10 5.15 -15.17
C ALA A 332 -4.62 4.90 -14.79
N THR A 333 -3.83 4.53 -15.79
CA THR A 333 -2.38 4.24 -15.69
C THR A 333 -1.48 5.24 -16.42
N SER A 334 -2.07 6.29 -17.01
CA SER A 334 -1.39 7.41 -17.68
C SER A 334 -2.21 8.66 -17.49
#